data_AF-A0A8T4C7H9-F1
#
_entry.id   AF-A0A8T4C7H9-F1
#
_cell.length_a   1.000
_cell.length_b   1.000
_cell.length_c   1.000
_cell.angle_alpha   90.00
_cell.angle_beta   90.00
_cell.angle_gamma   90.00
#
_symmetry.space_group_name_H-M   'P 1'
#
loop_
_entity.id
_entity.type
_entity.pdbx_description
1 polymer ?
#
loop_
_entity_poly.entity_id
_entity_poly.type
_entity_poly.pdbx_seq_one_letter_code
_entity_poly.pdbx_strand_id
1 'polypeptide(L)'
;MERICAELNVDAQPLYDAMVGIELIHAASLVHDDIVDEDVERREKPSFHSEYGMKNSVLYGDYFFVSALQLFSQKKYPREIMTHVLSAVQQMTDAQLMETQEKVVDLESYVTYANGKTTSLFELCARIPLEYYGITHRHALSFAQKYGLAFQLSDDLSEEKDELNIQRFVGRENALNYLNQIWKELDEMSFITRNELTFHSIQIQSKQ
;
A
#
# COMPACT_ATOMS: atom_id res chain seq x y z
N MET A 1 1.80 -4.37 -10.41
CA MET A 1 3.11 -4.58 -11.08
C MET A 1 2.97 -4.98 -12.56
N GLU A 2 2.11 -5.95 -12.93
CA GLU A 2 1.91 -6.34 -14.35
C GLU A 2 1.61 -5.15 -15.28
N ARG A 3 0.71 -4.26 -14.85
CA ARG A 3 0.39 -3.03 -15.61
C ARG A 3 1.60 -2.14 -15.85
N ILE A 4 2.49 -2.06 -14.87
CA ILE A 4 3.74 -1.28 -14.98
C ILE A 4 4.67 -1.94 -15.98
N CYS A 5 4.74 -3.27 -16.00
CA CYS A 5 5.51 -3.99 -17.02
C CYS A 5 4.93 -3.78 -18.43
N ALA A 6 3.59 -3.80 -18.56
CA ALA A 6 2.90 -3.54 -19.82
C ALA A 6 3.18 -2.12 -20.34
N GLU A 7 3.11 -1.09 -19.48
CA GLU A 7 3.41 0.30 -19.83
C GLU A 7 4.88 0.49 -20.24
N LEU A 8 5.79 -0.24 -19.58
CA LEU A 8 7.22 -0.24 -19.92
C LEU A 8 7.55 -1.11 -21.15
N ASN A 9 6.57 -1.83 -21.70
CA ASN A 9 6.74 -2.81 -22.77
C ASN A 9 7.81 -3.88 -22.46
N VAL A 10 7.77 -4.41 -21.23
CA VAL A 10 8.65 -5.48 -20.74
C VAL A 10 7.85 -6.69 -20.26
N ASP A 11 8.50 -7.86 -20.23
CA ASP A 11 7.90 -9.10 -19.74
C ASP A 11 7.63 -9.03 -18.22
N ALA A 12 6.47 -9.47 -17.78
CA ALA A 12 6.13 -9.52 -16.34
C ALA A 12 6.51 -10.86 -15.71
N GLN A 13 6.65 -11.92 -16.51
CA GLN A 13 6.80 -13.30 -16.03
C GLN A 13 7.99 -13.51 -15.07
N PRO A 14 9.19 -12.90 -15.29
CA PRO A 14 10.30 -13.05 -14.35
C PRO A 14 10.04 -12.45 -12.96
N LEU A 15 9.02 -11.58 -12.85
CA LEU A 15 8.65 -10.88 -11.63
C LEU A 15 7.50 -11.54 -10.86
N TYR A 16 6.94 -12.66 -11.32
CA TYR A 16 5.84 -13.32 -10.61
C TYR A 16 6.16 -13.70 -9.16
N ASP A 17 7.36 -14.22 -8.90
CA ASP A 17 7.79 -14.49 -7.52
C ASP A 17 7.90 -13.21 -6.68
N ALA A 18 8.32 -12.09 -7.29
CA ALA A 18 8.35 -10.80 -6.61
C ALA A 18 6.93 -10.29 -6.32
N MET A 19 5.97 -10.49 -7.23
CA MET A 19 4.56 -10.16 -6.99
C MET A 19 3.98 -10.97 -5.84
N VAL A 20 4.23 -12.29 -5.81
CA VAL A 20 3.85 -13.16 -4.68
C VAL A 20 4.52 -12.67 -3.38
N GLY A 21 5.79 -12.27 -3.43
CA GLY A 21 6.50 -11.71 -2.29
C GLY A 21 5.86 -10.44 -1.74
N ILE A 22 5.40 -9.52 -2.61
CA ILE A 22 4.66 -8.32 -2.18
C ILE A 22 3.34 -8.70 -1.53
N GLU A 23 2.56 -9.60 -2.13
CA GLU A 23 1.28 -10.03 -1.56
C GLU A 23 1.46 -10.74 -0.21
N LEU A 24 2.57 -11.46 -0.01
CA LEU A 24 2.92 -12.04 1.29
C LEU A 24 3.28 -10.96 2.33
N ILE A 25 3.98 -9.89 1.92
CA ILE A 25 4.24 -8.73 2.80
C ILE A 25 2.93 -8.04 3.17
N HIS A 26 2.04 -7.82 2.21
CA HIS A 26 0.72 -7.25 2.45
C HIS A 26 -0.09 -8.16 3.40
N ALA A 27 -0.15 -9.46 3.13
CA ALA A 27 -0.86 -10.40 4.00
C ALA A 27 -0.27 -10.42 5.43
N ALA A 28 1.05 -10.36 5.57
CA ALA A 28 1.71 -10.26 6.87
C ALA A 28 1.31 -8.98 7.61
N SER A 29 1.25 -7.84 6.92
CA SER A 29 0.82 -6.58 7.54
C SER A 29 -0.62 -6.67 8.02
N LEU A 30 -1.55 -7.20 7.22
CA LEU A 30 -2.95 -7.35 7.64
C LEU A 30 -3.12 -8.25 8.87
N VAL A 31 -2.36 -9.34 8.96
CA VAL A 31 -2.39 -10.23 10.14
C VAL A 31 -1.90 -9.50 11.38
N HIS A 32 -0.87 -8.67 11.27
CA HIS A 32 -0.35 -7.89 12.39
C HIS A 32 -1.26 -6.70 12.75
N ASP A 33 -1.84 -6.03 11.76
CA ASP A 33 -2.80 -4.94 11.96
C ASP A 33 -4.03 -5.45 12.72
N ASP A 34 -4.61 -6.59 12.31
CA ASP A 34 -5.73 -7.23 13.03
C ASP A 34 -5.42 -7.51 14.52
N ILE A 35 -4.15 -7.78 14.85
CA ILE A 35 -3.71 -8.00 16.24
C ILE A 35 -3.62 -6.68 17.00
N VAL A 36 -3.10 -5.63 16.35
CA VAL A 36 -2.93 -4.30 16.95
C VAL A 36 -4.28 -3.62 17.18
N ASP A 37 -5.18 -3.75 16.21
CA ASP A 37 -6.50 -3.10 16.20
C ASP A 37 -7.57 -3.93 16.94
N GLU A 38 -7.22 -5.16 17.36
CA GLU A 38 -8.13 -6.13 17.99
C GLU A 38 -9.34 -6.51 17.10
N ASP A 39 -9.19 -6.40 15.78
CA ASP A 39 -10.24 -6.71 14.79
C ASP A 39 -10.51 -8.22 14.68
N VAL A 40 -11.71 -8.65 15.09
CA VAL A 40 -12.11 -10.06 15.09
C VAL A 40 -12.54 -10.60 13.71
N GLU A 41 -12.76 -9.71 12.75
CA GLU A 41 -13.19 -10.04 11.39
C GLU A 41 -12.43 -9.21 10.34
N ARG A 42 -12.06 -9.85 9.23
CA ARG A 42 -11.48 -9.21 8.05
C ARG A 42 -12.13 -9.76 6.78
N ARG A 43 -12.68 -8.87 5.95
CA ARG A 43 -13.39 -9.23 4.70
C ARG A 43 -14.47 -10.29 4.93
N GLU A 44 -15.32 -10.06 5.93
CA GLU A 44 -16.45 -10.94 6.32
C GLU A 44 -16.04 -12.35 6.78
N LYS A 45 -14.77 -12.54 7.15
CA LYS A 45 -14.24 -13.79 7.69
C LYS A 45 -13.56 -13.55 9.03
N PRO A 46 -13.47 -14.54 9.91
CA PRO A 46 -12.70 -14.42 11.15
C PRO A 46 -11.27 -13.96 10.86
N SER A 47 -10.76 -13.02 11.66
CA SER A 47 -9.35 -12.67 11.62
C SER A 47 -8.48 -13.84 12.11
N PHE A 48 -7.18 -13.79 11.81
CA PHE A 48 -6.26 -14.85 12.24
C PHE A 48 -6.25 -15.03 13.76
N HIS A 49 -6.32 -13.94 14.53
CA HIS A 49 -6.29 -14.04 15.99
C HIS A 49 -7.61 -14.55 16.56
N SER A 50 -8.73 -14.29 15.88
CA SER A 50 -10.04 -14.86 16.22
C SER A 50 -10.06 -16.38 16.00
N GLU A 51 -9.48 -16.85 14.89
CA GLU A 51 -9.49 -18.28 14.54
C GLU A 51 -8.37 -19.10 15.22
N TYR A 52 -7.15 -18.57 15.26
CA TYR A 52 -5.95 -19.30 15.68
C TYR A 52 -5.33 -18.80 16.99
N GLY A 53 -5.83 -17.68 17.54
CA GLY A 53 -5.33 -17.05 18.75
C GLY A 53 -4.11 -16.16 18.52
N MET A 54 -4.01 -15.08 19.32
CA MET A 54 -2.98 -14.02 19.22
C MET A 54 -1.55 -14.54 19.01
N LYS A 55 -1.12 -15.53 19.81
CA LYS A 55 0.24 -16.08 19.75
C LYS A 55 0.56 -16.71 18.40
N ASN A 56 -0.40 -17.44 17.81
CA ASN A 56 -0.20 -18.09 16.54
C ASN A 56 -0.26 -17.07 15.39
N SER A 57 -1.11 -16.04 15.50
CA SER A 57 -1.22 -14.98 14.49
C SER A 57 0.08 -14.22 14.30
N VAL A 58 0.79 -13.87 15.40
CA VAL A 58 2.13 -13.27 15.30
C VAL A 58 3.07 -14.18 14.50
N LEU A 59 3.07 -15.49 14.80
CA LEU A 59 3.93 -16.45 14.09
C LEU A 59 3.53 -16.64 12.62
N TYR A 60 2.24 -16.52 12.28
CA TYR A 60 1.79 -16.56 10.88
C TYR A 60 2.23 -15.32 10.11
N GLY A 61 2.14 -14.14 10.71
CA GLY A 61 2.65 -12.92 10.11
C GLY A 61 4.17 -12.98 9.87
N ASP A 62 4.92 -13.44 10.87
CA ASP A 62 6.37 -13.71 10.73
C ASP A 62 6.67 -14.72 9.61
N TYR A 63 5.87 -15.79 9.51
CA TYR A 63 6.03 -16.81 8.48
C TYR A 63 5.79 -16.27 7.07
N PHE A 64 4.73 -15.47 6.87
CA PHE A 64 4.47 -14.80 5.59
C PHE A 64 5.60 -13.83 5.24
N PHE A 65 6.07 -13.07 6.22
CA PHE A 65 7.17 -12.13 6.03
C PHE A 65 8.47 -12.83 5.62
N VAL A 66 8.87 -13.89 6.33
CA VAL A 66 10.06 -14.68 5.98
C VAL A 66 9.91 -15.35 4.61
N SER A 67 8.71 -15.84 4.29
CA SER A 67 8.42 -16.44 2.97
C SER A 67 8.59 -15.41 1.85
N ALA A 68 8.15 -14.16 2.06
CA ALA A 68 8.40 -13.07 1.11
C ALA A 68 9.89 -12.78 0.92
N LEU A 69 10.65 -12.67 2.02
CA LEU A 69 12.09 -12.42 1.96
C LEU A 69 12.84 -13.53 1.22
N GLN A 70 12.41 -14.79 1.34
CA GLN A 70 12.98 -15.90 0.57
C GLN A 70 12.81 -15.67 -0.94
N LEU A 71 11.66 -15.19 -1.40
CA LEU A 71 11.41 -14.90 -2.81
C LEU A 71 12.31 -13.78 -3.34
N PHE A 72 12.50 -12.71 -2.55
CA PHE A 72 13.40 -11.61 -2.93
C PHE A 72 14.89 -11.94 -2.80
N SER A 73 15.26 -12.94 -2.00
CA SER A 73 16.66 -13.35 -1.80
C SER A 73 17.24 -14.16 -2.97
N GLN A 74 16.41 -14.54 -3.94
CA GLN A 74 16.83 -15.32 -5.09
C GLN A 74 17.85 -14.57 -5.94
N LYS A 75 18.89 -15.27 -6.41
CA LYS A 75 19.99 -14.70 -7.22
C LYS A 75 19.57 -14.01 -8.52
N LYS A 76 18.33 -14.24 -8.99
CA LYS A 76 17.80 -13.62 -10.21
C LYS A 76 17.48 -12.14 -10.04
N TYR A 77 17.30 -11.65 -8.80
CA TYR A 77 16.99 -10.26 -8.53
C TYR A 77 18.26 -9.44 -8.23
N PRO A 78 18.39 -8.21 -8.78
CA PRO A 78 19.37 -7.25 -8.32
C PRO A 78 19.28 -7.03 -6.80
N ARG A 79 20.44 -6.80 -6.16
CA ARG A 79 20.52 -6.67 -4.70
C ARG A 79 19.70 -5.47 -4.19
N GLU A 80 19.63 -4.43 -5.00
CA GLU A 80 18.91 -3.19 -4.78
C GLU A 80 17.42 -3.44 -4.55
N ILE A 81 16.83 -4.45 -5.21
CA ILE A 81 15.43 -4.83 -4.99
C ILE A 81 15.19 -5.22 -3.53
N MET A 82 16.06 -6.06 -2.94
CA MET A 82 15.94 -6.43 -1.53
C MET A 82 16.07 -5.20 -0.62
N THR A 83 16.99 -4.29 -0.93
CA THR A 83 17.12 -3.03 -0.17
C THR A 83 15.82 -2.21 -0.20
N HIS A 84 15.16 -2.13 -1.36
CA HIS A 84 13.88 -1.43 -1.49
C HIS A 84 12.73 -2.14 -0.76
N VAL A 85 12.69 -3.48 -0.80
CA VAL A 85 11.73 -4.27 -0.03
C VAL A 85 11.88 -3.99 1.47
N LEU A 86 13.10 -4.08 2.00
CA LEU A 86 13.38 -3.82 3.41
C LEU A 86 13.04 -2.37 3.80
N SER A 87 13.34 -1.41 2.94
CA SER A 87 13.00 0.01 3.15
C SER A 87 11.49 0.25 3.17
N ALA A 88 10.72 -0.39 2.30
CA ALA A 88 9.26 -0.28 2.30
C ALA A 88 8.66 -0.88 3.58
N VAL A 89 9.12 -2.07 3.98
CA VAL A 89 8.65 -2.73 5.22
C VAL A 89 8.99 -1.88 6.45
N GLN A 90 10.17 -1.28 6.49
CA GLN A 90 10.53 -0.36 7.57
C GLN A 90 9.58 0.84 7.62
N GLN A 91 9.26 1.46 6.48
CA GLN A 91 8.32 2.57 6.40
C GLN A 91 6.90 2.18 6.85
N MET A 92 6.42 0.99 6.47
CA MET A 92 5.14 0.45 6.94
C MET A 92 5.13 0.29 8.47
N THR A 93 6.20 -0.28 9.01
CA THR A 93 6.34 -0.49 10.46
C THR A 93 6.43 0.84 11.22
N ASP A 94 7.22 1.78 10.71
CA ASP A 94 7.35 3.12 11.29
C ASP A 94 6.00 3.86 11.30
N ALA A 95 5.19 3.73 10.24
CA ALA A 95 3.85 4.30 10.18
C ALA A 95 2.90 3.67 11.20
N GLN A 96 2.89 2.34 11.35
CA GLN A 96 2.09 1.67 12.39
C GLN A 96 2.54 2.07 13.80
N LEU A 97 3.84 2.31 14.01
CA LEU A 97 4.37 2.86 15.26
C LEU A 97 3.93 4.31 15.49
N MET A 98 3.84 5.14 14.44
CA MET A 98 3.32 6.51 14.56
C MET A 98 1.87 6.51 15.03
N GLU A 99 1.03 5.62 14.49
CA GLU A 99 -0.36 5.47 14.89
C GLU A 99 -0.49 5.00 16.34
N THR A 100 0.14 3.87 16.69
CA THR A 100 0.06 3.30 18.05
C THR A 100 0.69 4.17 19.14
N GLN A 101 1.59 5.10 18.77
CA GLN A 101 2.18 6.08 19.70
C GLN A 101 1.49 7.45 19.65
N GLU A 102 0.34 7.56 18.98
CA GLU A 102 -0.45 8.79 18.84
C GLU A 102 0.38 9.98 18.31
N LYS A 103 1.34 9.72 17.41
CA LYS A 103 2.24 10.72 16.82
C LYS A 103 1.66 11.42 15.59
N VAL A 104 0.48 11.01 15.14
CA VAL A 104 -0.21 11.59 13.99
C VAL A 104 -1.19 12.65 14.50
N VAL A 105 -0.74 13.91 14.51
CA VAL A 105 -1.39 15.02 15.24
C VAL A 105 -1.88 16.14 14.33
N ASP A 106 -1.47 16.14 13.07
CA ASP A 106 -1.81 17.14 12.06
C ASP A 106 -1.80 16.53 10.65
N LEU A 107 -2.14 17.34 9.65
CA LEU A 107 -2.19 16.89 8.25
C LEU A 107 -0.80 16.44 7.73
N GLU A 108 0.29 17.06 8.16
CA GLU A 108 1.63 16.73 7.67
C GLU A 108 2.10 15.38 8.19
N SER A 109 1.93 15.14 9.50
CA SER A 109 2.18 13.84 10.12
C SER A 109 1.24 12.77 9.58
N TYR A 110 -0.02 13.11 9.25
CA TYR A 110 -0.95 12.20 8.59
C TYR A 110 -0.49 11.80 7.20
N VAL A 111 -0.05 12.75 6.36
CA VAL A 111 0.47 12.43 5.02
C VAL A 111 1.74 11.58 5.13
N THR A 112 2.57 11.79 6.14
CA THR A 112 3.75 10.95 6.42
C THR A 112 3.32 9.52 6.78
N TYR A 113 2.35 9.38 7.69
CA TYR A 113 1.76 8.11 8.08
C TYR A 113 1.15 7.36 6.88
N ALA A 114 0.28 8.02 6.10
CA ALA A 114 -0.36 7.44 4.92
C ALA A 114 0.67 6.98 3.87
N ASN A 115 1.74 7.75 3.70
CA ASN A 115 2.82 7.37 2.79
C ASN A 115 3.57 6.13 3.26
N GLY A 116 3.86 6.03 4.57
CA GLY A 116 4.53 4.85 5.12
C GLY A 116 3.65 3.61 5.11
N LYS A 117 2.41 3.72 5.60
CA LYS A 117 1.47 2.59 5.78
C LYS A 117 1.04 1.98 4.44
N THR A 118 0.75 2.82 3.46
CA THR A 118 0.09 2.37 2.21
C THR A 118 0.88 2.69 0.97
N THR A 119 1.35 3.94 0.80
CA THR A 119 2.02 4.36 -0.43
C THR A 119 3.33 3.62 -0.69
N SER A 120 4.08 3.29 0.37
CA SER A 120 5.39 2.61 0.28
C SER A 120 5.33 1.29 -0.50
N LEU A 121 4.24 0.52 -0.35
CA LEU A 121 4.06 -0.75 -1.04
C LEU A 121 3.68 -0.55 -2.52
N PHE A 122 2.88 0.48 -2.83
CA PHE A 122 2.59 0.89 -4.20
C PHE A 122 3.85 1.36 -4.94
N GLU A 123 4.68 2.18 -4.28
CA GLU A 123 5.97 2.59 -4.83
C GLU A 123 6.90 1.40 -5.07
N LEU A 124 6.94 0.45 -4.14
CA LEU A 124 7.72 -0.78 -4.30
C LEU A 124 7.26 -1.58 -5.54
N CYS A 125 5.94 -1.70 -5.74
CA CYS A 125 5.35 -2.33 -6.93
C CYS A 125 5.80 -1.68 -8.25
N ALA A 126 6.03 -0.36 -8.24
CA ALA A 126 6.55 0.36 -9.41
C ALA A 126 8.06 0.28 -9.54
N ARG A 127 8.78 0.23 -8.43
CA ARG A 127 10.24 0.24 -8.39
C ARG A 127 10.85 -1.09 -8.82
N ILE A 128 10.28 -2.22 -8.41
CA ILE A 128 10.80 -3.55 -8.73
C ILE A 128 11.01 -3.79 -10.23
N PRO A 129 10.03 -3.57 -11.12
CA PRO A 129 10.26 -3.75 -12.56
C PRO A 129 11.30 -2.78 -13.12
N LEU A 130 11.34 -1.53 -12.63
CA LEU A 130 12.33 -0.55 -13.04
C LEU A 130 13.76 -1.02 -12.70
N GLU A 131 13.98 -1.47 -11.48
CA GLU A 131 15.30 -1.96 -11.05
C GLU A 131 15.68 -3.28 -11.74
N TYR A 132 14.73 -4.20 -11.90
CA TYR A 132 14.99 -5.48 -12.55
C TYR A 132 15.42 -5.31 -14.01
N TYR A 133 14.77 -4.39 -14.75
CA TYR A 133 15.09 -4.12 -16.15
C TYR A 133 16.13 -3.00 -16.35
N GLY A 134 16.62 -2.37 -15.27
CA GLY A 134 17.55 -1.25 -15.35
C GLY A 134 16.97 0.00 -16.04
N ILE A 135 15.66 0.22 -15.90
CA ILE A 135 14.93 1.32 -16.53
C ILE A 135 14.77 2.46 -15.53
N THR A 136 15.16 3.68 -15.93
CA THR A 136 14.82 4.89 -15.16
C THR A 136 13.52 5.49 -15.67
N HIS A 137 12.45 5.45 -14.87
CA HIS A 137 11.15 6.02 -15.24
C HIS A 137 10.52 6.83 -14.09
N ARG A 138 10.89 8.11 -13.98
CA ARG A 138 10.44 8.97 -12.86
C ARG A 138 8.92 9.13 -12.77
N HIS A 139 8.22 9.13 -13.91
CA HIS A 139 6.77 9.24 -13.92
C HIS A 139 6.07 8.02 -13.32
N ALA A 140 6.68 6.83 -13.39
CA ALA A 140 6.09 5.61 -12.83
C ALA A 140 6.10 5.65 -11.29
N LEU A 141 7.21 6.09 -10.71
CA LEU A 141 7.35 6.26 -9.26
C LEU A 141 6.45 7.37 -8.74
N SER A 142 6.43 8.53 -9.43
CA SER A 142 5.54 9.64 -9.05
C SER A 142 4.06 9.26 -9.17
N PHE A 143 3.70 8.46 -10.17
CA PHE A 143 2.34 7.94 -10.32
C PHE A 143 2.00 7.02 -9.14
N ALA A 144 2.87 6.05 -8.84
CA ALA A 144 2.65 5.11 -7.75
C ALA A 144 2.51 5.81 -6.39
N GLN A 145 3.32 6.85 -6.14
CA GLN A 145 3.23 7.66 -4.95
C GLN A 145 1.86 8.35 -4.81
N LYS A 146 1.43 9.06 -5.84
CA LYS A 146 0.13 9.76 -5.85
C LYS A 146 -1.04 8.78 -5.79
N TYR A 147 -0.94 7.67 -6.49
CA TYR A 147 -1.97 6.64 -6.48
C TYR A 147 -2.10 5.99 -5.10
N GLY A 148 -0.99 5.66 -4.44
CA GLY A 148 -1.01 5.12 -3.08
C GLY A 148 -1.64 6.08 -2.08
N LEU A 149 -1.31 7.37 -2.15
CA LEU A 149 -1.95 8.39 -1.31
C LEU A 149 -3.45 8.52 -1.64
N ALA A 150 -3.81 8.61 -2.92
CA ALA A 150 -5.21 8.68 -3.33
C ALA A 150 -6.01 7.45 -2.86
N PHE A 151 -5.40 6.26 -2.90
CA PHE A 151 -5.98 5.02 -2.41
C PHE A 151 -6.27 5.10 -0.91
N GLN A 152 -5.30 5.51 -0.09
CA GLN A 152 -5.51 5.68 1.36
C GLN A 152 -6.61 6.69 1.66
N LEU A 153 -6.58 7.86 1.02
CA LEU A 153 -7.60 8.90 1.22
C LEU A 153 -8.99 8.43 0.81
N SER A 154 -9.07 7.60 -0.24
CA SER A 154 -10.33 7.02 -0.70
C SER A 154 -10.91 6.06 0.33
N ASP A 155 -10.06 5.23 0.91
CA ASP A 155 -10.40 4.28 1.97
C ASP A 155 -10.95 5.02 3.20
N ASP A 156 -10.17 5.98 3.71
CA ASP A 156 -10.55 6.89 4.80
C ASP A 156 -11.92 7.56 4.57
N LEU A 157 -12.18 8.06 3.35
CA LEU A 157 -13.42 8.77 3.05
C LEU A 157 -14.64 7.83 2.89
N SER A 158 -14.39 6.53 2.73
CA SER A 158 -15.42 5.51 2.59
C SER A 158 -15.88 4.92 3.93
N GLU A 159 -15.12 5.15 5.01
CA GLU A 159 -15.43 4.68 6.35
C GLU A 159 -16.05 5.79 7.22
N GLU A 160 -17.04 5.43 8.04
CA GLU A 160 -17.68 6.32 9.04
C GLU A 160 -17.03 6.21 10.44
N LYS A 161 -15.78 5.74 10.53
CA LYS A 161 -15.17 5.36 11.81
C LYS A 161 -14.45 6.50 12.52
N ASP A 162 -14.43 6.36 13.85
CA ASP A 162 -13.63 7.15 14.81
C ASP A 162 -12.15 6.69 14.83
N GLU A 163 -11.58 6.38 13.67
CA GLU A 163 -10.18 5.92 13.52
C GLU A 163 -9.29 7.06 12.97
N LEU A 164 -7.96 6.84 12.92
CA LEU A 164 -7.01 7.82 12.41
C LEU A 164 -7.30 8.10 10.91
N ASN A 165 -7.96 9.22 10.66
CA ASN A 165 -8.55 9.53 9.36
C ASN A 165 -8.29 10.98 8.97
N ILE A 166 -8.03 11.25 7.68
CA ILE A 166 -7.81 12.62 7.19
C ILE A 166 -8.93 13.59 7.58
N GLN A 167 -10.18 13.10 7.65
CA GLN A 167 -11.36 13.90 8.01
C GLN A 167 -11.22 14.57 9.38
N ARG A 168 -10.44 14.00 10.30
CA ARG A 168 -10.16 14.56 11.63
C ARG A 168 -9.35 15.86 11.57
N PHE A 169 -8.48 16.01 10.58
CA PHE A 169 -7.54 17.13 10.50
C PHE A 169 -8.08 18.29 9.64
N VAL A 170 -8.81 17.97 8.56
CA VAL A 170 -9.25 18.98 7.58
C VAL A 170 -10.76 19.02 7.36
N GLY A 171 -11.52 18.06 7.89
CA GLY A 171 -12.93 17.88 7.59
C GLY A 171 -13.19 17.21 6.22
N ARG A 172 -14.35 16.58 6.09
CA ARG A 172 -14.72 15.77 4.91
C ARG A 172 -14.66 16.53 3.59
N GLU A 173 -15.15 17.77 3.54
CA GLU A 173 -15.17 18.58 2.31
C GLU A 173 -13.74 18.86 1.80
N ASN A 174 -12.84 19.28 2.69
CA ASN A 174 -11.45 19.56 2.31
C ASN A 174 -10.69 18.29 1.95
N ALA A 175 -10.94 17.18 2.65
CA ALA A 175 -10.37 15.88 2.30
C ALA A 175 -10.82 15.42 0.90
N LEU A 176 -12.11 15.57 0.57
CA LEU A 176 -12.64 15.28 -0.78
C LEU A 176 -12.01 16.19 -1.85
N ASN A 177 -11.88 17.50 -1.57
CA ASN A 177 -11.23 18.43 -2.49
C ASN A 177 -9.77 18.05 -2.75
N TYR A 178 -9.05 17.67 -1.70
CA TYR A 178 -7.67 17.21 -1.81
C TYR A 178 -7.55 15.91 -2.62
N LEU A 179 -8.40 14.92 -2.34
CA LEU A 179 -8.46 13.67 -3.11
C LEU A 179 -8.77 13.91 -4.59
N ASN A 180 -9.77 14.76 -4.88
CA ASN A 180 -10.15 15.11 -6.25
C ASN A 180 -9.01 15.79 -7.01
N GLN A 181 -8.21 16.62 -6.34
CA GLN A 181 -7.02 17.21 -6.95
C GLN A 181 -6.00 16.13 -7.32
N ILE A 182 -5.72 15.17 -6.42
CA ILE A 182 -4.77 14.09 -6.71
C ILE A 182 -5.25 13.22 -7.88
N TRP A 183 -6.55 12.87 -7.92
CA TRP A 183 -7.11 12.12 -9.05
C TRP A 183 -6.99 12.87 -10.38
N LYS A 184 -7.23 14.19 -10.39
CA LYS A 184 -7.04 15.01 -11.58
C LYS A 184 -5.57 14.99 -12.05
N GLU A 185 -4.62 15.11 -11.13
CA GLU A 185 -3.20 15.02 -11.47
C GLU A 185 -2.83 13.64 -12.01
N LEU A 186 -3.38 12.55 -11.44
CA LEU A 186 -3.18 11.18 -11.93
C LEU A 186 -3.73 10.99 -13.35
N ASP A 187 -4.90 11.55 -13.66
CA ASP A 187 -5.49 11.52 -15.01
C ASP A 187 -4.64 12.26 -16.05
N GLU A 188 -3.94 13.32 -15.64
CA GLU A 188 -3.03 14.09 -16.50
C GLU A 188 -1.68 13.38 -16.74
N MET A 189 -1.27 12.47 -15.86
CA MET A 189 0.00 11.73 -15.97
C MET A 189 -0.01 10.63 -17.05
N SER A 190 -1.19 10.26 -17.57
CA SER A 190 -1.40 9.31 -18.69
C SER A 190 -0.60 8.00 -18.62
N PHE A 191 -0.26 7.52 -17.41
CA PHE A 191 0.61 6.36 -17.19
C PHE A 191 -0.16 5.04 -17.08
N ILE A 192 -1.42 5.08 -16.65
CA ILE A 192 -2.37 3.95 -16.69
C ILE A 192 -3.67 4.48 -17.30
N THR A 193 -4.30 3.70 -18.18
CA THR A 193 -5.47 4.16 -18.95
C THR A 193 -6.66 4.59 -18.09
N ARG A 194 -7.31 5.70 -18.49
CA ARG A 194 -8.43 6.39 -17.78
C ARG A 194 -9.53 5.48 -17.23
N ASN A 195 -9.93 4.43 -17.96
CA ASN A 195 -11.07 3.57 -17.59
C ASN A 195 -10.92 2.86 -16.23
N GLU A 196 -9.72 2.80 -15.67
CA GLU A 196 -9.42 2.03 -14.45
C GLU A 196 -9.28 2.91 -13.21
N LEU A 197 -8.80 4.14 -13.36
CA LEU A 197 -8.85 5.17 -12.32
C LEU A 197 -10.31 5.53 -12.00
N THR A 198 -11.19 5.46 -13.00
CA THR A 198 -12.63 5.70 -12.81
C THR A 198 -13.29 4.65 -11.92
N PHE A 199 -12.78 3.41 -11.85
CA PHE A 199 -13.41 2.36 -11.04
C PHE A 199 -13.32 2.66 -9.54
N HIS A 200 -12.18 3.19 -9.07
CA HIS A 200 -12.02 3.63 -7.68
C HIS A 200 -12.76 4.93 -7.38
N SER A 201 -12.76 5.90 -8.29
CA SER A 201 -13.51 7.16 -8.08
C SER A 201 -15.03 6.96 -8.11
N ILE A 202 -15.55 6.01 -8.90
CA ILE A 202 -16.99 5.66 -8.95
C ILE A 202 -17.43 4.93 -7.68
N GLN A 203 -16.63 4.02 -7.11
CA GLN A 203 -17.03 3.29 -5.90
C GLN A 203 -17.28 4.24 -4.70
N ILE A 204 -16.52 5.33 -4.59
CA ILE A 204 -16.68 6.34 -3.54
C ILE A 204 -17.97 7.16 -3.74
N GLN A 205 -18.33 7.49 -4.98
CA GLN A 205 -19.56 8.23 -5.28
C GLN A 205 -20.82 7.36 -5.18
N SER A 206 -20.71 6.05 -5.43
CA SER A 206 -21.85 5.11 -5.45
C SER A 206 -22.32 4.63 -4.06
N LYS A 207 -21.57 4.93 -2.99
CA LYS A 207 -21.96 4.66 -1.59
C LYS A 207 -22.68 5.86 -0.92
N GLN A 208 -23.05 6.90 -1.68
CA GLN A 208 -23.98 7.96 -1.26
C GLN A 208 -25.43 7.49 -1.35
#